data_AF-A0A1A8M9K0-F1
#
_entry.id   AF-A0A1A8M9K0-F1
#
_cell.length_a   1.000
_cell.length_b   1.000
_cell.length_c   1.000
_cell.angle_alpha   90.00
_cell.angle_beta   90.00
_cell.angle_gamma   90.00
#
_symmetry.space_group_name_H-M   'P 1'
#
loop_
_entity.id
_entity.type
_entity.pdbx_description
1 polymer ?
#
loop_
_entity_poly.entity_id
_entity_poly.type
_entity_poly.pdbx_seq_one_letter_code
_entity_poly.pdbx_strand_id
1 'polypeptide(L)' 'QNTFLGLIIRKFEGQNRKFVIANARVENCAIIYCNDSFCEMTGFSRPDIMQKPCTCDFLHGELTDKE' A
#
# COMPACT_ATOMS: atom_id res chain seq x y z
N GLN A 1 8.17 18.26 -6.15
CA GLN A 1 8.51 16.82 -6.10
C GLN A 1 8.75 16.44 -4.63
N ASN A 2 7.93 15.57 -4.04
CA ASN A 2 8.09 15.17 -2.63
C ASN A 2 9.34 14.31 -2.46
N THR A 3 10.47 14.94 -2.15
CA THR A 3 11.79 14.30 -2.03
C THR A 3 11.80 13.20 -0.96
N PHE A 4 11.11 13.41 0.16
CA PHE A 4 11.02 12.43 1.24
C PHE A 4 10.34 11.12 0.82
N LEU A 5 9.23 11.20 0.08
CA LEU A 5 8.51 10.01 -0.40
C LEU A 5 9.38 9.20 -1.37
N GLY A 6 10.12 9.87 -2.26
CA GLY A 6 11.09 9.23 -3.15
C GLY A 6 12.23 8.51 -2.40
N LEU A 7 12.68 9.05 -1.26
CA LEU A 7 13.70 8.38 -0.43
C LEU A 7 13.17 7.10 0.22
N ILE A 8 11.94 7.12 0.73
CA ILE A 8 11.29 5.93 1.30
C ILE A 8 11.18 4.83 0.23
N ILE A 9 10.65 5.19 -0.94
CA ILE A 9 10.46 4.23 -2.05
C ILE A 9 11.78 3.54 -2.40
N ARG A 10 12.82 4.34 -2.70
CA ARG A 10 14.14 3.80 -3.09
C ARG A 10 14.75 2.92 -1.99
N LYS A 11 14.61 3.31 -0.73
CA LYS A 11 15.16 2.55 0.40
C LYS A 11 14.51 1.17 0.53
N PHE A 12 13.19 1.09 0.38
CA PHE A 12 12.45 -0.16 0.61
C PHE A 12 12.35 -1.06 -0.62
N GLU A 13 12.42 -0.51 -1.83
CA GLU A 13 12.57 -1.31 -3.06
C GLU A 13 13.87 -2.12 -3.04
N GLY A 14 15.00 -1.52 -2.62
CA GLY A 14 16.28 -2.22 -2.49
C GLY A 14 16.31 -3.32 -1.42
N GLN A 15 15.26 -3.43 -0.60
CA GLN A 15 15.14 -4.44 0.47
C GLN A 15 14.10 -5.53 0.16
N ASN A 16 13.52 -5.55 -1.05
CA ASN A 16 12.48 -6.50 -1.44
C ASN A 16 11.28 -6.54 -0.44
N ARG A 17 10.95 -5.37 0.13
CA ARG A 17 9.81 -5.21 1.02
C ARG A 17 8.53 -4.99 0.20
N LYS A 18 7.40 -5.45 0.73
CA LYS A 18 6.07 -5.23 0.15
C LYS A 18 5.40 -4.18 1.02
N PHE A 19 5.08 -3.02 0.46
CA PHE A 19 4.61 -1.90 1.28
C PHE A 19 3.70 -0.95 0.51
N VAL A 20 2.90 -0.22 1.29
CA VAL A 20 2.08 0.91 0.85
C VAL A 20 2.47 2.16 1.63
N ILE A 21 2.23 3.33 1.07
CA ILE A 21 2.34 4.62 1.77
C ILE A 21 0.96 5.26 1.75
N ALA A 22 0.53 5.75 2.91
CA ALA A 22 -0.78 6.32 3.12
C ALA A 22 -0.69 7.78 3.58
N ASN A 23 -1.71 8.57 3.24
CA ASN A 23 -1.82 9.94 3.72
C ASN A 23 -2.54 9.99 5.07
N ALA A 24 -1.76 10.11 6.15
CA ALA A 24 -2.27 10.16 7.53
C ALA A 24 -3.13 11.40 7.86
N ARG A 25 -3.25 12.39 6.95
CA ARG A 25 -4.08 13.59 7.18
C ARG A 25 -5.51 13.44 6.67
N VAL A 26 -5.82 12.35 5.97
CA VAL A 26 -7.16 12.06 5.45
C VAL A 26 -7.82 11.07 6.40
N GLU A 27 -9.12 11.25 6.66
CA GLU A 27 -9.92 10.48 7.63
C GLU A 27 -9.78 8.95 7.50
N ASN A 28 -9.56 8.44 6.28
CA ASN A 28 -9.39 7.00 6.01
C ASN A 28 -7.95 6.56 5.75
N CYS A 29 -6.96 7.45 5.95
CA CYS A 29 -5.56 7.20 5.64
C CYS A 29 -5.38 6.60 4.23
N ALA A 30 -5.88 7.31 3.21
CA ALA A 30 -5.91 6.80 1.84
C ALA A 30 -4.51 6.43 1.33
N ILE A 31 -4.39 5.25 0.70
CA ILE A 31 -3.15 4.80 0.07
C ILE A 31 -2.80 5.71 -1.12
N ILE A 32 -1.63 6.33 -1.05
CA ILE A 32 -1.08 7.24 -2.08
C ILE A 32 0.07 6.61 -2.87
N TYR A 33 0.53 5.43 -2.46
CA TYR A 33 1.52 4.63 -3.20
C TYR A 33 1.47 3.16 -2.77
N CYS A 34 1.66 2.25 -3.72
CA CYS A 34 1.95 0.83 -3.48
C CYS A 34 3.05 0.38 -4.46
N ASN A 35 4.01 -0.41 -3.95
CA ASN A 35 5.08 -0.93 -4.80
C ASN A 35 4.65 -2.18 -5.57
N ASP A 36 5.37 -2.50 -6.65
CA ASP A 36 4.99 -3.59 -7.55
C ASP A 36 4.96 -4.95 -6.84
N SER A 37 5.89 -5.19 -5.91
CA SER A 37 5.91 -6.44 -5.12
C SER A 37 4.71 -6.58 -4.19
N PHE A 38 4.09 -5.49 -3.73
CA PHE A 38 2.84 -5.57 -2.97
C PHE A 38 1.65 -5.92 -3.88
N CYS A 39 1.60 -5.33 -5.09
CA CYS A 39 0.61 -5.71 -6.10
C CYS A 39 0.72 -7.20 -6.45
N GLU A 40 1.94 -7.69 -6.70
CA GLU A 40 2.22 -9.10 -6.99
C GLU A 40 1.80 -10.03 -5.84
N MET A 41 2.13 -9.67 -4.60
CA MET A 41 1.76 -10.45 -3.41
C MET A 41 0.25 -10.58 -3.22
N THR A 42 -0.48 -9.50 -3.48
CA THR A 42 -1.94 -9.45 -3.25
C THR A 42 -2.75 -9.92 -4.46
N GLY A 43 -2.16 -9.92 -5.65
CA GLY A 43 -2.86 -10.16 -6.91
C GLY A 43 -3.71 -8.97 -7.41
N PHE A 44 -3.75 -7.86 -6.66
CA PHE A 44 -4.49 -6.66 -7.05
C PHE A 44 -3.63 -5.74 -7.91
N SER A 45 -4.26 -5.07 -8.88
CA SER A 45 -3.57 -4.06 -9.66
C SER A 45 -3.37 -2.79 -8.84
N ARG A 46 -2.38 -1.96 -9.22
CA ARG A 46 -2.15 -0.67 -8.55
C ARG A 46 -3.43 0.20 -8.53
N PRO A 47 -4.20 0.36 -9.62
CA PRO A 47 -5.49 1.07 -9.58
C PRO A 47 -6.48 0.52 -8.55
N ASP A 48 -6.51 -0.79 -8.33
CA ASP A 48 -7.40 -1.40 -7.34
C ASP A 48 -6.98 -1.05 -5.91
N ILE A 49 -5.68 -0.86 -5.64
CA ILE A 49 -5.14 -0.60 -4.30
C ILE A 49 -5.18 0.89 -3.94
N MET A 50 -4.89 1.76 -4.91
CA MET A 50 -4.76 3.20 -4.68
C MET A 50 -6.08 3.80 -4.15
N GLN A 51 -5.98 4.80 -3.28
CA GLN A 51 -7.11 5.46 -2.61
C GLN A 51 -7.93 4.60 -1.64
N LYS A 52 -7.69 3.29 -1.53
CA LYS A 52 -8.29 2.47 -0.47
C LYS A 52 -7.69 2.82 0.90
N PRO A 53 -8.40 2.52 2.01
CA PRO A 53 -7.86 2.70 3.36
C PRO A 53 -6.60 1.84 3.59
N CYS A 54 -5.63 2.37 4.33
CA CYS A 54 -4.37 1.67 4.60
C CYS A 54 -4.47 0.50 5.59
N THR A 55 -5.63 0.32 6.23
CA THR A 55 -5.98 -0.88 7.01
C THR A 55 -6.07 -2.13 6.14
N CYS A 56 -6.19 -1.96 4.82
CA CYS A 56 -6.21 -3.04 3.84
C CYS A 56 -7.35 -4.04 4.03
N ASP A 57 -8.49 -3.60 4.58
CA ASP A 57 -9.65 -4.47 4.84
C ASP A 57 -10.21 -5.13 3.56
N PHE A 58 -9.92 -4.54 2.40
CA PHE A 58 -10.28 -5.07 1.08
C PHE A 58 -9.53 -6.36 0.70
N LEU A 59 -8.47 -6.72 1.43
CA LEU A 59 -7.74 -7.97 1.24
C LEU A 59 -8.38 -9.13 2.03
N HIS A 60 -9.30 -8.85 2.95
CA HIS A 60 -10.02 -9.90 3.67
C HIS A 60 -11.05 -10.57 2.75
N GLY A 61 -11.11 -11.90 2.81
CA GLY A 61 -12.08 -12.74 2.11
C GLY A 61 -12.69 -13.79 3.05
N GLU A 62 -13.40 -14.76 2.48
CA GLU A 62 -14.09 -15.82 3.25
C GLU A 62 -13.15 -16.70 4.07
N LEU A 63 -11.86 -16.73 3.71
CA LEU A 63 -10.82 -17.54 4.36
C LEU A 63 -9.94 -16.75 5.34
N THR A 64 -10.29 -15.50 5.66
CA THR A 64 -9.51 -14.65 6.56
C THR A 64 -10.38 -14.09 7.66
N ASP A 65 -9.85 -14.01 8.87
CA ASP A 65 -10.49 -13.31 9.98
C ASP A 65 -10.48 -11.79 9.75
N LYS A 66 -11.44 -11.10 10.35
CA LYS A 66 -11.55 -9.62 10.28
C LYS A 66 -10.82 -8.92 11.42
N GLU A 67 -10.17 -9.67 12.31
CA GLU A 67 -9.47 -9.20 13.52
C GLU A 67 -8.05 -9.75 13.61
#